data_AF-A0AAW7D069-F1
#
_entry.id   AF-A0AAW7D069-F1
#
_cell.length_a   1.000
_cell.length_b   1.000
_cell.length_c   1.000
_cell.angle_alpha   90.00
_cell.angle_beta   90.00
_cell.angle_gamma   90.00
#
_symmetry.space_group_name_H-M   'P 1'
#
loop_
_entity.id
_entity.type
_entity.pdbx_description
1 polymer ?
#
loop_
_entity_poly.entity_id
_entity_poly.type
_entity_poly.pdbx_seq_one_letter_code
_entity_poly.pdbx_strand_id
1 'polypeptide(L)'
;MKKFFKTAAMPIAVFVMAIGAAFATNAMKSTFAAEQGYQQLDNVGIECIQRASCDTDGTVTCTWKVGSVTHNLYGMQFDSKLGRTACTKPLYIKP
;
A
#
# COMPACT_ATOMS: atom_id res chain seq x y z
N MET A 1 -28.28 24.68 42.42
CA MET A 1 -27.19 24.97 41.46
C MET A 1 -27.07 23.83 40.43
N LYS A 2 -27.92 23.74 39.40
CA LYS A 2 -27.81 22.70 38.33
C LYS A 2 -28.31 23.15 36.94
N LYS A 3 -28.60 24.45 36.74
CA LYS A 3 -29.24 24.95 35.50
C LYS A 3 -28.29 25.66 34.52
N PHE A 4 -27.07 26.01 34.93
CA PHE A 4 -26.10 26.75 34.11
C PHE A 4 -25.19 25.87 33.24
N PHE A 5 -25.05 24.58 33.55
CA PHE A 5 -24.23 23.65 32.75
C PHE A 5 -24.91 23.15 31.45
N LYS A 6 -26.21 23.38 31.27
CA LYS A 6 -26.94 22.87 30.09
C LYS A 6 -26.98 23.83 28.89
N THR A 7 -26.74 25.13 29.10
CA THR A 7 -27.05 26.12 28.05
C THR A 7 -25.81 26.81 27.45
N ALA A 8 -24.70 26.89 28.17
CA ALA A 8 -23.48 27.56 27.69
C ALA A 8 -22.40 26.60 27.15
N ALA A 9 -22.45 25.31 27.52
CA ALA A 9 -21.46 24.31 27.11
C ALA A 9 -21.68 23.76 25.69
N MET A 10 -22.89 23.91 25.14
CA MET A 10 -23.28 23.32 23.87
C MET A 10 -22.62 23.95 22.63
N PRO A 11 -22.56 25.29 22.45
CA PRO A 11 -22.00 25.87 21.23
C PRO A 11 -20.48 25.76 21.17
N ILE A 12 -19.78 25.85 22.31
CA ILE A 12 -18.32 25.75 22.38
C ILE A 12 -17.85 24.36 21.96
N ALA A 13 -18.59 23.31 22.34
CA ALA A 13 -18.30 21.94 21.94
C ALA A 13 -18.40 21.74 20.41
N VAL A 14 -19.35 22.40 19.75
CA VAL A 14 -19.54 22.29 18.28
C VAL A 14 -18.38 22.93 17.52
N PHE A 15 -17.89 24.10 17.97
CA PHE A 15 -16.75 24.75 17.34
C PHE A 15 -15.44 23.97 17.51
N VAL A 16 -15.20 23.38 18.68
CA VAL A 16 -14.03 22.53 18.93
C VAL A 16 -14.08 21.24 18.08
N MET A 17 -15.28 20.66 17.93
CA MET A 17 -15.47 19.46 17.11
C MET A 17 -15.25 19.73 15.61
N ALA A 18 -15.66 20.90 15.10
CA ALA A 18 -15.44 21.30 13.71
C ALA A 18 -13.95 21.50 13.38
N ILE A 19 -13.18 22.09 14.31
CA ILE A 19 -11.73 22.29 14.13
C ILE A 19 -10.99 20.94 14.20
N GLY A 20 -11.40 20.03 15.08
CA GLY A 20 -10.82 18.69 15.18
C GLY A 20 -10.97 17.84 13.91
N ALA A 21 -12.07 18.00 13.17
CA ALA A 21 -12.33 17.25 11.94
C ALA A 21 -11.39 17.65 10.78
N ALA A 22 -10.92 18.89 10.73
CA ALA A 22 -10.06 19.38 9.64
C ALA A 22 -8.63 18.83 9.68
N PHE A 23 -8.13 18.41 10.85
CA PHE A 23 -6.80 17.81 10.98
C PHE A 23 -6.77 16.30 10.72
N ALA A 24 -7.93 15.65 10.57
CA ALA A 24 -8.02 14.21 10.30
C ALA A 24 -7.85 13.85 8.81
N THR A 25 -7.85 14.83 7.90
CA THR A 25 -7.90 14.59 6.44
C THR A 25 -6.57 14.72 5.70
N ASN A 26 -5.46 15.05 6.37
CA ASN A 26 -4.17 15.27 5.71
C ASN A 26 -3.12 14.17 5.95
N ALA A 27 -3.54 12.95 6.23
CA ALA A 27 -2.63 11.82 6.47
C ALA A 27 -2.61 10.77 5.35
N MET A 28 -3.05 11.10 4.13
CA MET A 28 -2.79 10.23 2.97
C MET A 28 -1.39 10.53 2.41
N LYS A 29 -0.38 10.21 3.23
CA LYS A 29 1.01 10.15 2.81
C LYS A 29 1.09 9.05 1.75
N SER A 30 1.70 9.31 0.59
CA SER A 30 2.02 8.30 -0.44
C SER A 30 2.33 6.95 0.23
N THR A 31 1.33 6.08 0.27
CA THR A 31 1.37 4.91 1.14
C THR A 31 2.24 3.91 0.43
N PHE A 32 3.54 3.92 0.74
CA PHE A 32 4.46 2.82 0.42
C PHE A 32 3.73 1.51 0.76
N ALA A 33 3.26 0.81 -0.27
CA ALA A 33 2.50 -0.41 -0.11
C ALA A 33 3.51 -1.53 -0.29
N ALA A 34 4.27 -1.77 0.77
CA ALA A 34 5.30 -2.79 0.81
C ALA A 34 4.68 -4.14 0.45
N GLU A 35 5.02 -4.65 -0.73
CA GLU A 35 4.56 -5.94 -1.22
C GLU A 35 5.74 -6.86 -1.45
N GLN A 36 5.55 -8.15 -1.15
CA GLN A 36 6.58 -9.14 -1.38
C GLN A 36 6.80 -9.33 -2.88
N GLY A 37 8.04 -9.14 -3.31
CA GLY A 37 8.49 -9.35 -4.68
C GLY A 37 9.01 -10.76 -4.90
N TYR A 38 8.45 -11.40 -5.93
CA TYR A 38 8.74 -12.77 -6.31
C TYR A 38 9.40 -12.82 -7.69
N GLN A 39 10.41 -13.65 -7.82
CA GLN A 39 11.02 -14.02 -9.09
C GLN A 39 10.20 -15.14 -9.73
N GLN A 40 9.74 -14.95 -10.96
CA GLN A 40 9.15 -16.01 -11.78
C GLN A 40 10.20 -17.06 -12.14
N LEU A 41 9.91 -18.34 -11.87
CA LEU A 41 10.72 -19.48 -12.31
C LEU A 41 10.24 -20.05 -13.65
N ASP A 42 8.96 -19.83 -13.97
CA ASP A 42 8.31 -20.29 -15.18
C ASP A 42 7.74 -19.11 -15.98
N ASN A 43 7.39 -19.36 -17.25
CA ASN A 43 6.91 -18.32 -18.15
C ASN A 43 5.48 -17.83 -17.83
N VAL A 44 4.75 -18.54 -16.99
CA VAL A 44 3.38 -18.19 -16.56
C VAL A 44 3.31 -17.66 -15.12
N GLY A 45 4.43 -17.65 -14.40
CA GLY A 45 4.55 -17.15 -13.04
C GLY A 45 3.75 -17.95 -12.01
N ILE A 46 3.60 -19.27 -12.19
CA ILE A 46 2.96 -20.15 -11.21
C ILE A 46 3.95 -20.51 -10.09
N GLU A 47 5.21 -20.74 -10.44
CA GLU A 47 6.32 -21.03 -9.54
C GLU A 47 7.12 -19.76 -9.28
N CYS A 48 7.11 -19.31 -8.03
CA CYS A 48 7.56 -17.99 -7.63
C CYS A 48 8.45 -18.09 -6.41
N ILE A 49 9.65 -17.50 -6.46
CA ILE A 49 10.56 -17.43 -5.29
C ILE A 49 10.56 -16.01 -4.73
N GLN A 50 10.24 -15.88 -3.45
CA GLN A 50 10.33 -14.60 -2.75
C GLN A 50 11.80 -14.15 -2.65
N ARG A 51 12.07 -12.89 -3.02
CA ARG A 51 13.43 -12.33 -3.00
C ARG A 51 13.56 -11.08 -2.13
N ALA A 52 12.71 -10.08 -2.37
CA ALA A 52 12.80 -8.78 -1.72
C ALA A 52 11.42 -8.14 -1.57
N SER A 53 11.29 -7.14 -0.71
CA SER A 53 10.09 -6.31 -0.63
C SER A 53 10.20 -5.15 -1.61
N CYS A 54 9.13 -4.87 -2.34
CA CYS A 54 9.03 -3.81 -3.35
C CYS A 54 7.80 -2.94 -3.06
N ASP A 55 7.64 -1.86 -3.82
CA ASP A 55 6.45 -0.98 -3.75
C ASP A 55 5.46 -1.35 -4.86
N THR A 56 4.17 -1.08 -4.65
CA THR A 56 3.16 -1.21 -5.71
C THR A 56 3.09 0.02 -6.60
N ASP A 57 3.61 1.15 -6.12
CA ASP A 57 3.64 2.42 -6.84
C ASP A 57 5.07 2.86 -7.12
N GLY A 58 5.36 3.16 -8.39
CA GLY A 58 6.66 3.65 -8.82
C GLY A 58 6.83 3.64 -10.34
N THR A 59 7.97 4.11 -10.82
CA THR A 59 8.30 4.16 -12.25
C THR A 59 9.38 3.17 -12.66
N VAL A 60 10.21 2.72 -11.71
CA VAL A 60 11.31 1.80 -11.96
C VAL A 60 10.90 0.40 -11.51
N THR A 61 10.90 -0.57 -12.42
CA THR A 61 10.55 -1.96 -12.09
C THR A 61 11.45 -2.51 -11.00
N CYS A 62 10.85 -3.20 -10.03
CA CYS A 62 11.59 -3.88 -8.98
C CYS A 62 12.41 -5.02 -9.59
N THR A 63 13.73 -5.01 -9.33
CA THR A 63 14.64 -6.02 -9.87
C THR A 63 15.55 -6.60 -8.80
N TRP A 64 15.94 -7.85 -8.99
CA TRP A 64 16.89 -8.57 -8.16
C TRP A 64 18.06 -9.05 -9.00
N LYS A 65 19.28 -8.74 -8.56
CA LYS A 65 20.51 -9.10 -9.28
C LYS A 65 21.13 -10.34 -8.66
N VAL A 66 21.38 -11.36 -9.47
CA VAL A 66 22.13 -12.57 -9.10
C VAL A 66 23.37 -12.65 -9.99
N GLY A 67 24.54 -12.36 -9.43
CA GLY A 67 25.78 -12.26 -10.20
C GLY A 67 25.72 -11.10 -11.21
N SER A 68 25.77 -11.40 -12.50
CA SER A 68 25.64 -10.43 -13.60
C SER A 68 24.23 -10.31 -14.18
N VAL A 69 23.29 -11.18 -13.76
CA VAL A 69 21.95 -11.25 -14.33
C VAL A 69 20.96 -10.47 -13.45
N THR A 70 20.14 -9.65 -14.09
CA THR A 70 19.05 -8.90 -13.45
C THR A 70 17.71 -9.58 -13.74
N HIS A 71 16.96 -9.89 -12.69
CA HIS A 71 15.63 -10.49 -12.78
C HIS A 71 14.57 -9.49 -12.32
N ASN A 72 13.45 -9.42 -13.01
CA ASN A 72 12.31 -8.63 -12.56
C ASN A 72 11.57 -9.36 -11.44
N LEU A 73 11.12 -8.60 -10.45
CA LEU A 73 10.29 -9.09 -9.35
C LEU A 73 8.84 -8.67 -9.57
N TYR A 74 7.93 -9.56 -9.21
CA TYR A 74 6.50 -9.39 -9.38
C TYR A 74 5.75 -9.77 -8.10
N GLY A 75 4.63 -9.12 -7.84
CA GLY A 75 3.71 -9.45 -6.76
C GLY A 75 2.76 -10.57 -7.17
N MET A 76 2.09 -11.16 -6.18
CA MET A 76 1.10 -12.21 -6.42
C MET A 76 -0.25 -11.58 -6.79
N GLN A 77 -0.84 -12.02 -7.91
CA GLN A 77 -2.21 -11.68 -8.28
C GLN A 77 -2.95 -12.89 -8.84
N PHE A 78 -4.27 -12.89 -8.71
CA PHE A 78 -5.10 -13.91 -9.34
C PHE A 78 -5.14 -13.68 -10.86
N ASP A 79 -4.67 -14.64 -11.63
CA ASP A 79 -4.73 -14.59 -13.08
C ASP A 79 -5.98 -15.33 -13.57
N SER A 80 -6.95 -14.57 -14.09
CA SER A 80 -8.22 -15.12 -14.58
C SER A 80 -8.05 -16.04 -15.80
N LYS A 81 -6.93 -15.98 -16.53
CA LYS A 81 -6.64 -16.87 -17.66
C LYS A 81 -6.12 -18.22 -17.19
N LEU A 82 -5.34 -18.24 -16.12
CA LEU A 82 -4.78 -19.47 -15.52
C LEU A 82 -5.69 -20.08 -14.45
N GLY A 83 -6.68 -19.32 -13.98
CA GLY A 83 -7.62 -19.73 -12.92
C GLY A 83 -6.94 -19.94 -11.57
N ARG A 84 -5.78 -19.32 -11.34
CA ARG A 84 -4.97 -19.47 -10.12
C ARG A 84 -4.13 -18.23 -9.86
N THR A 85 -3.60 -18.11 -8.64
CA THR A 85 -2.68 -17.03 -8.26
C THR A 85 -1.31 -17.23 -8.92
N ALA A 86 -0.79 -16.18 -9.53
CA ALA A 86 0.51 -16.15 -10.20
C ALA A 86 1.28 -14.88 -9.80
N CYS A 87 2.61 -14.92 -9.79
CA CYS A 87 3.44 -13.74 -9.55
C CYS A 87 3.59 -12.91 -10.83
N THR A 88 2.50 -12.28 -11.29
CA THR A 88 2.49 -11.46 -12.52
C THR A 88 2.21 -9.98 -12.25
N LYS A 89 1.97 -9.59 -11.00
CA LYS A 89 1.70 -8.20 -10.65
C LYS A 89 2.99 -7.38 -10.78
N PRO A 90 3.02 -6.29 -11.56
CA PRO A 90 4.21 -5.44 -11.63
C PRO A 90 4.47 -4.78 -10.28
N LEU A 91 5.72 -4.80 -9.83
CA LEU A 91 6.20 -4.10 -8.65
C LEU A 91 7.31 -3.14 -9.02
N TYR A 92 7.51 -2.12 -8.18
CA TYR A 92 8.44 -1.03 -8.43
C TYR A 92 9.42 -0.82 -7.28
N ILE A 93 10.55 -0.20 -7.60
CA ILE A 93 11.50 0.30 -6.61
C ILE A 93 10.94 1.62 -6.08
N LYS A 94 11.03 1.79 -4.75
CA LYS A 94 10.75 3.06 -4.10
C LYS A 94 11.56 4.18 -4.78
N PRO A 95 10.94 5.31 -5.19
CA PRO A 95 11.70 6.47 -5.66
C PRO A 95 12.59 7.07 -4.57
#